data_AF-A0A9C7QFF0-F1
#
_entry.id   AF-A0A9C7QFF0-F1
#
_cell.length_a   1.000
_cell.length_b   1.000
_cell.length_c   1.000
_cell.angle_alpha   90.00
_cell.angle_beta   90.00
_cell.angle_gamma   90.00
#
_symmetry.space_group_name_H-M   'P 1'
#
loop_
_entity.id
_entity.type
_entity.pdbx_description
1 polymer ?
#
loop_
_entity_poly.entity_id
_entity_poly.type
_entity_poly.pdbx_seq_one_letter_code
_entity_poly.pdbx_strand_id
1 'polypeptide(L)'
;PDGGGYAICAGLEQVINYIQGLRFSEEDIQYLRGKGIFDEGFLKYLRDFKFTGDIWAVPEGTPVFPAEPLITVRAPAIQAQLVETMLLLLVNHQSLIATKANRIVRAAQGRAISEFGSRRAQGASGA
;
A
#
# COMPACT_ATOMS: atom_id res chain seq x y z
N PRO A 1 -0.83 -3.97 16.92
CA PRO A 1 -1.37 -5.27 16.41
C PRO A 1 -1.30 -6.37 17.48
N ASP A 2 -2.29 -7.27 17.57
CA ASP A 2 -2.36 -8.40 18.53
C ASP A 2 -2.02 -8.08 20.00
N GLY A 3 -2.43 -6.90 20.49
CA GLY A 3 -2.13 -6.45 21.85
C GLY A 3 -0.65 -6.09 22.11
N GLY A 4 0.22 -6.07 21.09
CA GLY A 4 1.61 -5.65 21.23
C GLY A 4 1.80 -4.13 21.14
N GLY A 5 2.88 -3.64 21.77
CA GLY A 5 3.12 -2.21 22.00
C GLY A 5 3.60 -1.37 20.82
N TYR A 6 3.97 -1.98 19.68
CA TYR A 6 4.36 -1.28 18.45
C TYR A 6 4.06 -2.13 17.20
N ALA A 7 4.12 -1.48 16.03
CA ALA A 7 4.21 -2.11 14.73
C ALA A 7 5.53 -1.71 14.04
N ILE A 8 5.99 -2.50 13.07
CA ILE A 8 7.10 -2.13 12.18
C ILE A 8 6.50 -1.56 10.90
N CYS A 9 6.83 -0.32 10.55
CA CYS A 9 6.40 0.29 9.30
C CYS A 9 7.08 -0.41 8.12
N ALA A 10 6.30 -0.91 7.18
CA ALA A 10 6.78 -1.58 5.97
C ALA A 10 5.84 -1.35 4.79
N GLY A 11 6.35 -1.53 3.57
CA GLY A 11 5.58 -1.39 2.34
C GLY A 11 5.87 -0.12 1.52
N LEU A 12 6.92 0.64 1.86
CA LEU A 12 7.20 1.93 1.23
C LEU A 12 7.69 1.75 -0.21
N GLU A 13 8.48 0.72 -0.47
CA GLU A 13 8.93 0.38 -1.82
C GLU A 13 7.74 0.12 -2.77
N GLN A 14 6.77 -0.68 -2.33
CA GLN A 14 5.57 -0.99 -3.11
C GLN A 14 4.71 0.26 -3.34
N VAL A 15 4.63 1.15 -2.34
CA VAL A 15 3.95 2.44 -2.48
C VAL A 15 4.61 3.29 -3.57
N ILE A 16 5.94 3.42 -3.56
CA ILE A 16 6.69 4.19 -4.56
C ILE A 16 6.44 3.60 -5.95
N ASN A 17 6.59 2.28 -6.10
CA ASN A 17 6.38 1.59 -7.37
C ASN A 17 4.95 1.78 -7.90
N TYR A 18 3.95 1.69 -7.02
CA TYR A 18 2.55 1.93 -7.38
C TYR A 18 2.33 3.36 -7.88
N ILE A 19 2.80 4.37 -7.14
CA ILE A 19 2.61 5.78 -7.50
C ILE A 19 3.31 6.13 -8.82
N GLN A 20 4.54 5.64 -9.01
CA GLN A 20 5.29 5.86 -10.26
C GLN A 20 4.67 5.13 -11.47
N GLY A 21 4.04 3.98 -11.23
CA GLY A 21 3.37 3.18 -12.26
C GLY A 21 1.90 3.53 -12.50
N LEU A 22 1.31 4.42 -11.69
CA LEU A 22 -0.12 4.69 -11.72
C LEU A 22 -0.52 5.41 -13.02
N ARG A 23 -1.19 4.66 -13.88
CA ARG A 23 -1.76 5.13 -15.16
C ARG A 23 -2.99 4.29 -15.50
N PHE A 24 -3.91 4.87 -16.26
CA PHE A 24 -5.08 4.16 -16.75
C PHE A 24 -4.86 3.79 -18.21
N SER A 25 -4.96 2.50 -18.53
CA SER A 25 -4.87 2.02 -19.92
C SER A 25 -6.16 2.34 -20.68
N GLU A 26 -6.11 2.33 -22.01
CA GLU A 26 -7.33 2.56 -22.80
C GLU A 26 -8.36 1.45 -22.52
N GLU A 27 -7.90 0.22 -22.27
CA GLU A 27 -8.74 -0.90 -21.85
C GLU A 27 -9.47 -0.61 -20.52
N ASP A 28 -8.78 -0.02 -19.53
CA ASP A 28 -9.41 0.39 -18.27
C ASP A 28 -10.50 1.44 -18.51
N ILE A 29 -10.22 2.43 -19.36
CA ILE A 29 -11.18 3.49 -19.70
C ILE A 29 -12.41 2.91 -20.40
N GLN A 30 -12.23 2.00 -21.36
CA GLN A 30 -13.35 1.34 -22.04
C GLN A 30 -14.17 0.47 -21.08
N TYR A 31 -13.51 -0.24 -20.17
CA TYR A 31 -14.18 -1.03 -19.13
C TYR A 31 -15.05 -0.14 -18.23
N LEU A 32 -14.52 0.99 -17.76
CA LEU A 32 -15.27 1.96 -16.94
C LEU A 32 -16.43 2.57 -17.73
N ARG A 33 -16.21 2.97 -19.00
CA ARG A 33 -17.28 3.44 -19.89
C ARG A 33 -18.41 2.42 -20.01
N GLY A 34 -18.06 1.14 -20.17
CA GLY A 34 -19.03 0.04 -20.26
C GLY A 34 -19.89 -0.16 -19.01
N LYS A 35 -19.54 0.44 -17.86
CA LYS A 35 -20.39 0.42 -16.66
C LYS A 35 -21.57 1.38 -16.75
N GLY A 36 -21.55 2.37 -17.62
CA GLY A 36 -22.65 3.31 -17.84
C GLY A 36 -22.98 4.25 -16.67
N ILE A 37 -22.09 4.34 -15.68
CA ILE A 37 -22.27 5.16 -14.46
C ILE A 37 -21.26 6.31 -14.33
N PHE A 38 -20.35 6.45 -15.30
CA PHE A 38 -19.29 7.47 -15.30
C PHE A 38 -19.51 8.46 -16.44
N ASP A 39 -19.23 9.75 -16.20
CA ASP A 39 -19.31 10.77 -17.23
C ASP A 39 -18.05 10.82 -18.10
N GLU A 40 -18.18 11.25 -19.36
CA GLU A 40 -17.05 11.32 -20.31
C GLU A 40 -15.98 12.34 -19.90
N GLY A 41 -16.33 13.36 -19.10
CA GLY A 41 -15.37 14.31 -18.56
C GLY A 41 -14.41 13.64 -17.58
N PHE A 42 -14.95 12.83 -16.66
CA PHE A 42 -14.18 12.01 -15.74
C PHE A 42 -13.33 10.95 -16.47
N LEU A 43 -13.90 10.26 -17.47
CA LEU A 43 -13.13 9.29 -18.27
C LEU A 43 -11.96 9.94 -19.02
N LYS A 44 -12.15 11.16 -19.55
CA LYS A 44 -11.07 11.94 -20.15
C LYS A 44 -10.02 12.33 -19.12
N TYR A 45 -10.43 12.76 -17.92
CA TYR A 45 -9.50 13.05 -16.82
C TYR A 45 -8.63 11.84 -16.46
N LEU A 46 -9.21 10.63 -16.39
CA LEU A 46 -8.46 9.41 -16.08
C LEU A 46 -7.45 9.05 -17.18
N ARG A 47 -7.80 9.25 -18.45
CA ARG A 47 -6.90 8.97 -19.59
C ARG A 47 -5.59 9.76 -19.50
N ASP A 48 -5.66 11.02 -19.11
CA ASP A 48 -4.49 11.92 -18.99
C ASP A 48 -3.95 12.00 -17.55
N PHE A 49 -4.40 11.10 -16.67
CA PHE A 49 -4.07 11.13 -15.25
C PHE A 49 -2.57 11.04 -15.01
N LYS A 50 -2.08 11.95 -14.17
CA LYS A 50 -0.75 11.88 -13.55
C LYS A 50 -0.86 12.32 -12.11
N PHE A 51 -0.24 11.55 -11.21
CA PHE A 51 -0.12 11.95 -9.82
C PHE A 51 0.88 13.11 -9.72
N THR A 52 0.46 14.21 -9.09
CA THR A 52 1.27 15.43 -8.94
C THR A 52 1.37 15.87 -7.47
N GLY A 53 0.92 15.03 -6.54
CA GLY A 53 0.97 15.32 -5.12
C GLY A 53 2.32 15.01 -4.48
N ASP A 54 2.45 15.46 -3.24
CA ASP A 54 3.58 15.15 -2.37
C ASP A 54 3.18 14.05 -1.37
N ILE A 55 4.11 13.13 -1.10
CA ILE A 55 3.93 12.04 -0.13
C ILE A 55 5.10 12.07 0.86
N TRP A 56 4.78 12.15 2.15
CA TRP A 56 5.73 11.95 3.24
C TRP A 56 5.41 10.63 3.93
N ALA A 57 6.45 9.87 4.31
CA ALA A 57 6.28 8.59 4.97
C ALA A 57 7.32 8.38 6.07
N VAL A 58 6.95 7.61 7.09
CA VAL A 58 7.91 7.07 8.06
C VAL A 58 8.87 6.11 7.34
N PRO A 59 10.19 6.16 7.61
CA PRO A 59 11.14 5.23 7.01
C PRO A 59 10.79 3.77 7.30
N GLU A 60 10.93 2.91 6.29
CA GLU A 60 10.69 1.47 6.41
C GLU A 60 11.63 0.83 7.44
N GLY A 61 11.11 -0.12 8.22
CA GLY A 61 11.80 -0.75 9.35
C GLY A 61 11.66 0.00 10.69
N THR A 62 11.07 1.18 10.69
CA THR A 62 10.89 1.99 11.92
C THR A 62 9.75 1.43 12.80
N PRO A 63 9.95 1.30 14.12
CA PRO A 63 8.85 1.05 15.05
C PRO A 63 7.88 2.23 15.13
N VAL A 64 6.59 1.97 15.01
CA VAL A 64 5.52 2.98 15.00
C VAL A 64 4.39 2.63 15.97
N PHE A 65 3.69 3.66 16.45
CA PHE A 65 2.69 3.54 17.51
C PHE A 65 1.27 3.90 17.02
N PRO A 66 0.22 3.51 17.77
CA PRO A 66 -1.15 3.88 17.43
C PRO A 66 -1.34 5.40 17.36
N ALA A 67 -2.21 5.83 16.44
CA ALA A 67 -2.60 7.23 16.24
C ALA A 67 -1.48 8.18 15.76
N GLU A 68 -0.38 7.64 15.24
CA GLU A 68 0.66 8.41 14.55
C GLU A 68 0.48 8.32 13.02
N PRO A 69 0.70 9.41 12.28
CA PRO A 69 0.62 9.37 10.82
C PRO A 69 1.81 8.59 10.23
N LEU A 70 1.54 7.47 9.55
CA LEU A 70 2.55 6.68 8.85
C LEU A 70 2.88 7.25 7.46
N ILE A 71 1.84 7.70 6.75
CA ILE A 71 1.92 8.34 5.45
C ILE A 71 1.05 9.59 5.46
N THR A 72 1.58 10.70 4.95
CA THR A 72 0.84 11.93 4.70
C THR A 72 0.85 12.20 3.20
N VAL A 73 -0.33 12.36 2.61
CA VAL A 73 -0.50 12.68 1.18
C VAL A 73 -1.08 14.09 1.05
N ARG A 74 -0.43 14.93 0.24
CA ARG A 74 -0.95 16.24 -0.15
C ARG A 74 -1.09 16.30 -1.66
N ALA A 75 -2.32 16.26 -2.16
CA ALA A 75 -2.62 16.30 -3.58
C ALA A 75 -3.98 16.95 -3.83
N PRO A 76 -4.36 17.24 -5.10
CA PRO A 76 -5.75 17.51 -5.44
C PRO A 76 -6.67 16.40 -4.91
N ALA A 77 -7.86 16.78 -4.43
CA ALA A 77 -8.75 15.86 -3.71
C ALA A 77 -9.01 14.54 -4.46
N ILE A 78 -9.26 14.61 -5.77
CA ILE A 78 -9.50 13.42 -6.61
C ILE A 78 -8.26 12.50 -6.65
N GLN A 79 -7.05 13.07 -6.74
CA GLN A 79 -5.81 12.27 -6.76
C GLN A 79 -5.55 11.62 -5.40
N ALA A 80 -5.72 12.36 -4.30
CA ALA A 80 -5.54 11.85 -2.95
C ALA A 80 -6.52 10.69 -2.66
N GLN A 81 -7.77 10.83 -3.07
CA GLN A 81 -8.80 9.80 -2.91
C GLN A 81 -8.51 8.54 -3.73
N LEU A 82 -8.01 8.69 -4.96
CA LEU A 82 -7.71 7.56 -5.84
C LEU A 82 -6.61 6.65 -5.28
N VAL A 83 -5.58 7.22 -4.65
CA VAL A 83 -4.45 6.45 -4.13
C VAL A 83 -4.72 5.81 -2.76
N GLU A 84 -5.68 6.35 -1.99
CA GLU A 84 -5.95 5.98 -0.60
C GLU A 84 -6.07 4.46 -0.39
N THR A 85 -6.95 3.80 -1.16
CA THR A 85 -7.22 2.37 -1.02
C THR A 85 -5.96 1.53 -1.18
N MET A 86 -5.13 1.86 -2.17
CA MET A 86 -3.93 1.08 -2.45
C MET A 86 -2.85 1.34 -1.39
N LEU A 87 -2.68 2.59 -0.95
CA LEU A 87 -1.75 2.92 0.13
C LEU A 87 -2.13 2.21 1.44
N LEU A 88 -3.42 2.19 1.79
CA LEU A 88 -3.91 1.45 2.95
C LEU A 88 -3.62 -0.03 2.83
N LEU A 89 -3.89 -0.64 1.68
CA LEU A 89 -3.65 -2.07 1.47
C LEU A 89 -2.17 -2.43 1.65
N LEU A 90 -1.29 -1.71 0.96
CA LEU A 90 0.15 -1.97 0.96
C LEU A 90 0.75 -1.83 2.35
N VAL A 91 0.52 -0.68 3.00
CA VAL A 91 1.11 -0.39 4.30
C VAL A 91 0.56 -1.30 5.39
N ASN A 92 -0.76 -1.55 5.42
CA ASN A 92 -1.35 -2.42 6.45
C ASN A 92 -0.83 -3.85 6.34
N HIS A 93 -0.82 -4.41 5.13
CA HIS A 93 -0.42 -5.80 4.92
C HIS A 93 1.06 -6.01 5.25
N GLN A 94 1.93 -5.18 4.67
CA GLN A 94 3.38 -5.31 4.85
C GLN A 94 3.77 -5.04 6.31
N SER A 95 3.20 -4.00 6.94
CA SER A 95 3.50 -3.69 8.35
C SER A 95 3.04 -4.80 9.30
N LEU A 96 1.90 -5.47 9.01
CA LEU A 96 1.42 -6.58 9.83
C LEU A 96 2.39 -7.77 9.77
N ILE A 97 2.85 -8.13 8.56
CA ILE A 97 3.82 -9.22 8.35
C ILE A 97 5.15 -8.87 9.03
N ALA A 98 5.70 -7.68 8.78
CA ALA A 98 6.95 -7.22 9.37
C ALA A 98 6.90 -7.22 10.91
N THR A 99 5.78 -6.77 11.48
CA THR A 99 5.55 -6.79 12.94
C THR A 99 5.54 -8.22 13.47
N LYS A 100 4.86 -9.14 12.78
CA LYS A 100 4.78 -10.54 13.22
C LYS A 100 6.13 -11.25 13.11
N ALA A 101 6.84 -11.06 12.00
CA ALA A 101 8.19 -11.60 11.79
C ALA A 101 9.15 -11.09 12.86
N ASN A 102 9.13 -9.78 13.17
CA ASN A 102 9.95 -9.20 14.23
C ASN A 102 9.73 -9.89 15.58
N ARG A 103 8.48 -10.22 15.95
CA ARG A 103 8.19 -10.95 17.19
C ARG A 103 8.76 -12.37 17.18
N ILE A 104 8.64 -13.09 16.06
CA ILE A 104 9.18 -14.45 15.91
C ILE A 104 10.71 -14.43 16.03
N VAL A 105 11.38 -13.53 15.33
CA VAL A 105 12.84 -13.38 15.37
C VAL A 105 13.33 -13.04 16.78
N ARG A 106 12.64 -12.14 17.49
CA ARG A 106 12.98 -11.82 18.89
C ARG A 106 12.82 -13.04 19.81
N ALA A 107 11.76 -13.83 19.63
CA ALA A 107 11.54 -15.05 20.41
C ALA A 107 12.56 -16.16 20.08
N ALA A 108 13.12 -16.17 18.87
CA ALA A 108 14.11 -17.15 18.43
C ALA A 108 15.49 -17.01 19.11
N GLN A 109 15.78 -15.85 19.72
CA GLN A 109 17.02 -15.57 20.45
C GLN A 109 18.30 -15.88 19.63
N GLY A 110 18.34 -15.42 18.39
CA GLY A 110 19.49 -15.60 17.49
C GLY A 110 19.51 -16.93 16.72
N ARG A 111 18.53 -17.83 16.96
CA ARG A 111 18.34 -19.00 16.09
C ARG A 111 17.81 -18.57 14.73
N ALA A 112 18.24 -19.27 13.67
CA ALA A 112 17.77 -19.03 12.31
C ALA A 112 16.26 -19.27 12.18
N ILE A 113 15.59 -18.40 11.42
CA ILE A 113 14.17 -18.50 11.08
C ILE A 113 14.06 -18.58 9.56
N SER A 114 13.25 -19.53 9.07
CA SER A 114 12.91 -19.67 7.65
C SER A 114 11.40 -19.53 7.46
N GLU A 115 11.00 -18.77 6.45
CA GLU A 115 9.61 -18.56 6.04
C GLU A 115 9.25 -19.60 4.96
N PHE A 116 8.13 -20.34 5.13
CA PHE A 116 7.65 -21.37 4.18
C PHE A 116 6.14 -21.21 3.85
N GLY A 117 5.63 -19.99 3.98
CA GLY A 117 4.21 -19.66 3.94
C GLY A 117 3.68 -19.37 2.54
N SER A 118 4.52 -19.27 1.51
CA SER A 118 4.08 -18.89 0.15
C SER A 118 2.91 -19.72 -0.40
N ARG A 119 2.80 -21.02 -0.06
CA ARG A 119 1.66 -21.88 -0.48
C ARG A 119 0.34 -21.62 0.27
N ARG A 120 0.40 -20.82 1.33
CA ARG A 120 -0.73 -20.42 2.20
C ARG A 120 -0.97 -18.92 2.15
N ALA A 121 -0.11 -18.16 1.49
CA ALA A 121 -0.28 -16.75 1.25
C ALA A 121 -1.51 -16.47 0.36
N GLN A 122 -2.04 -15.26 0.48
CA GLN A 122 -3.23 -14.83 -0.24
C GLN A 122 -2.87 -14.39 -1.66
N GLY A 123 -2.61 -15.37 -2.53
CA GLY A 123 -2.21 -15.15 -3.92
C GLY A 123 -0.73 -14.78 -4.07
N ALA A 124 -0.27 -14.65 -5.32
CA ALA A 124 1.14 -14.43 -5.65
C ALA A 124 1.73 -13.15 -5.04
N SER A 125 0.95 -12.07 -4.98
CA SER A 125 1.40 -10.79 -4.43
C SER A 125 1.49 -10.75 -2.91
N GLY A 126 0.93 -11.74 -2.21
CA GLY A 126 1.05 -11.87 -0.76
C GLY A 126 2.07 -12.94 -0.32
N ALA A 127 2.71 -13.62 -1.28
CA ALA A 127 3.56 -14.79 -1.09
C ALA A 127 5.05 -14.47 -1.02
#